data_AF-Q7RNB9-F1
#
_entry.id   AF-Q7RNB9-F1
#
_cell.length_a   1.000
_cell.length_b   1.000
_cell.length_c   1.000
_cell.angle_alpha   90.00
_cell.angle_beta   90.00
_cell.angle_gamma   90.00
#
_symmetry.space_group_name_H-M   'P 1'
#
loop_
_entity.id
_entity.type
_entity.pdbx_description
1 polymer ?
#
loop_
_entity_poly.entity_id
_entity_poly.type
_entity_poly.pdbx_seq_one_letter_code
_entity_poly.pdbx_strand_id
1 'polypeptide(L)'
;MLEARNLAYIYVHEHEKLGNLKSLLQRIFKENDRIIVFVETKRSADFITKALRLEGMPALCIHGDKKQDERRWVLNDFKTGKSPILIATDVASRGLDIKNVKFVINYDFPNQIEDYVHRIGRTGRAGAHGASFTFLTSDKYRLAKELVKILRESEQPIPPQLEKISFSTGNSQRRNPYYSYGRSGYNSNNFPLIIRISNISLSHIHIYIVCL
;
A
#
# COMPACT_ATOMS: atom_id res chain seq x y z
N MET A 1 -18.49 -1.94 -13.13
CA MET A 1 -17.62 -0.96 -13.79
C MET A 1 -16.76 -0.32 -12.69
N LEU A 2 -15.45 -0.59 -12.68
CA LEU A 2 -14.52 -0.06 -11.67
C LEU A 2 -14.09 1.34 -12.12
N GLU A 3 -14.76 2.40 -11.64
CA GLU A 3 -14.31 3.78 -11.89
C GLU A 3 -12.87 3.95 -11.40
N ALA A 4 -12.07 4.67 -12.20
CA ALA A 4 -10.62 4.81 -12.11
C ALA A 4 -10.12 4.97 -10.66
N ARG A 5 -9.48 3.91 -10.14
CA ARG A 5 -8.89 3.92 -8.81
C ARG A 5 -7.50 4.51 -8.93
N ASN A 6 -7.21 5.59 -8.21
CA ASN A 6 -5.85 6.12 -8.12
C ASN A 6 -4.99 5.15 -7.30
N LEU A 7 -4.31 4.22 -7.97
CA LEU A 7 -3.43 3.22 -7.35
C LEU A 7 -1.97 3.63 -7.55
N ALA A 8 -1.24 3.79 -6.44
CA ALA A 8 0.17 4.09 -6.44
C ALA A 8 0.95 2.96 -5.74
N TYR A 9 2.07 2.55 -6.37
CA TYR A 9 2.96 1.51 -5.85
C TYR A 9 4.34 2.11 -5.59
N ILE A 10 4.85 1.92 -4.38
CA ILE A 10 6.09 2.52 -3.90
C ILE A 10 7.02 1.38 -3.49
N TYR A 11 8.12 1.22 -4.24
CA TYR A 11 9.14 0.22 -3.97
C TYR A 11 10.06 0.72 -2.86
N VAL A 12 10.13 -0.02 -1.76
CA VAL A 12 10.87 0.37 -0.56
C VAL A 12 11.52 -0.84 0.08
N HIS A 13 12.62 -0.62 0.81
CA HIS A 13 13.11 -1.62 1.75
C HIS A 13 12.34 -1.53 3.08
N GLU A 14 12.30 -2.64 3.83
CA GLU A 14 11.57 -2.71 5.12
C GLU A 14 11.96 -1.60 6.09
N HIS A 15 13.26 -1.32 6.23
CA HIS A 15 13.77 -0.30 7.13
C HIS A 15 13.39 1.14 6.73
N GLU A 16 13.02 1.36 5.47
CA GLU A 16 12.65 2.68 4.95
C GLU A 16 11.15 2.96 5.06
N LYS A 17 10.32 1.93 5.30
CA LYS A 17 8.85 2.06 5.27
C LYS A 17 8.33 3.11 6.25
N LEU A 18 8.84 3.17 7.48
CA LEU A 18 8.35 4.13 8.48
C LEU A 18 8.63 5.59 8.05
N GLY A 19 9.83 5.86 7.54
CA GLY A 19 10.20 7.18 7.02
C GLY A 19 9.37 7.57 5.79
N ASN A 20 9.13 6.61 4.90
CA ASN A 20 8.26 6.79 3.74
C ASN A 20 6.81 7.06 4.14
N LEU A 21 6.28 6.34 5.13
CA LEU A 21 4.93 6.53 5.64
C LEU A 21 4.76 7.94 6.21
N LYS A 22 5.68 8.39 7.07
CA LYS A 22 5.66 9.74 7.65
C LYS A 22 5.67 10.81 6.56
N SER A 23 6.58 10.68 5.60
CA SER A 23 6.72 11.63 4.49
C SER A 23 5.48 11.65 3.58
N LEU A 24 4.89 10.49 3.33
CA LEU A 24 3.65 10.36 2.57
C LEU A 24 2.49 11.05 3.31
N LEU A 25 2.30 10.73 4.59
CA LEU A 25 1.26 11.33 5.43
C LEU A 25 1.38 12.85 5.47
N GLN A 26 2.58 13.41 5.69
CA GLN A 26 2.80 14.87 5.69
C GLN A 26 2.37 15.56 4.39
N ARG A 27 2.41 14.85 3.26
CA ARG A 27 2.07 15.41 1.95
C ARG A 27 0.61 15.28 1.59
N ILE A 28 -0.02 14.17 1.95
CA ILE A 28 -1.40 13.86 1.55
C ILE A 28 -2.42 14.24 2.61
N PHE A 29 -2.00 14.38 3.87
CA PHE A 29 -2.91 14.66 4.97
C PHE A 29 -3.42 16.09 4.91
N LYS A 30 -4.73 16.23 4.79
CA LYS A 30 -5.46 17.50 4.86
C LYS A 30 -6.54 17.40 5.94
N GLU A 31 -7.03 18.56 6.38
CA GLU A 31 -8.18 18.59 7.29
C GLU A 31 -9.37 17.82 6.70
N ASN A 32 -10.03 17.03 7.56
CA ASN A 32 -11.15 16.12 7.24
C ASN A 32 -10.83 14.84 6.45
N ASP A 33 -9.61 14.67 5.94
CA ASP A 33 -9.25 13.42 5.27
C ASP A 33 -9.14 12.26 6.25
N ARG A 34 -9.52 11.07 5.80
CA ARG A 34 -9.47 9.84 6.60
C ARG A 34 -8.57 8.83 5.93
N ILE A 35 -7.64 8.31 6.72
CA ILE A 35 -6.57 7.45 6.23
C ILE A 35 -6.59 6.15 7.02
N ILE A 36 -6.64 5.03 6.31
CA ILE A 36 -6.40 3.72 6.91
C ILE A 36 -5.05 3.18 6.45
N VAL A 37 -4.24 2.74 7.40
CA VAL A 37 -2.92 2.15 7.17
C VAL A 37 -3.00 0.69 7.56
N PHE A 38 -2.87 -0.20 6.58
CA PHE A 38 -2.89 -1.64 6.81
C PHE A 38 -1.48 -2.18 7.06
N VAL A 39 -1.35 -2.94 8.15
CA VAL A 39 -0.11 -3.58 8.60
C VAL A 39 -0.36 -5.06 8.86
N GLU A 40 0.69 -5.87 8.78
CA GLU A 40 0.58 -7.33 8.91
C GLU A 40 0.38 -7.76 10.37
N THR A 41 1.10 -7.14 11.32
CA THR A 41 1.14 -7.60 12.71
C THR A 41 0.62 -6.56 13.70
N LYS A 42 0.05 -7.03 14.82
CA LYS A 42 -0.37 -6.18 15.95
C LYS A 42 0.79 -5.35 16.52
N ARG A 43 1.99 -5.93 16.60
CA ARG A 43 3.19 -5.25 17.08
C ARG A 43 3.56 -4.07 16.18
N SER A 44 3.49 -4.27 14.85
CA SER A 44 3.69 -3.18 13.88
C SER A 44 2.64 -2.09 14.05
N ALA A 45 1.37 -2.47 14.27
CA ALA A 45 0.28 -1.52 14.48
C ALA A 45 0.53 -0.60 15.67
N ASP A 46 0.90 -1.15 16.83
CA ASP A 46 1.22 -0.38 18.02
C ASP A 46 2.48 0.48 17.84
N PHE A 47 3.53 -0.10 17.26
CA PHE A 47 4.80 0.59 17.02
C PHE A 47 4.62 1.81 16.12
N ILE A 48 3.96 1.65 14.96
CA ILE A 48 3.72 2.73 14.01
C ILE A 48 2.83 3.80 14.64
N THR A 49 1.78 3.41 15.37
CA THR A 49 0.89 4.37 16.04
C THR A 49 1.65 5.22 17.04
N LYS A 50 2.52 4.61 17.86
CA LYS A 50 3.37 5.35 18.79
C LYS A 50 4.34 6.29 18.04
N ALA A 51 4.97 5.80 16.97
CA ALA A 51 5.90 6.59 16.17
C ALA A 51 5.23 7.81 15.50
N LEU A 52 3.99 7.67 15.03
CA LEU A 52 3.23 8.78 14.44
C LEU A 52 2.78 9.79 15.50
N ARG A 53 2.32 9.32 16.66
CA ARG A 53 1.94 10.21 17.78
C ARG A 53 3.09 11.03 18.33
N LEU A 54 4.30 10.47 18.37
CA LEU A 54 5.51 11.20 18.77
C LEU A 54 5.83 12.37 17.82
N GLU A 55 5.43 12.27 16.56
CA GLU A 55 5.55 13.33 15.54
C GLU A 55 4.34 14.28 15.54
N GLY A 56 3.47 14.20 16.55
CA GLY A 56 2.26 15.02 16.65
C GLY A 56 1.13 14.62 15.71
N MET A 57 1.23 13.46 15.02
CA MET A 57 0.16 13.00 14.12
C MET A 57 -0.94 12.25 14.90
N PRO A 58 -2.22 12.66 14.80
CA PRO A 58 -3.33 12.03 15.52
C PRO A 58 -3.70 10.65 14.93
N ALA A 59 -3.04 9.62 15.44
CA ALA A 59 -3.21 8.22 15.01
C ALA A 59 -3.82 7.32 16.08
N LEU A 60 -4.54 6.26 15.67
CA LEU A 60 -5.06 5.17 16.50
C LEU A 60 -4.73 3.82 15.86
N CYS A 61 -4.74 2.73 16.65
CA CYS A 61 -4.62 1.37 16.12
C CYS A 61 -5.82 0.48 16.46
N ILE A 62 -6.10 -0.48 15.58
CA ILE A 62 -7.04 -1.58 15.83
C ILE A 62 -6.45 -2.92 15.37
N HIS A 63 -6.38 -3.88 16.28
CA HIS A 63 -5.88 -5.24 16.03
C HIS A 63 -6.62 -6.26 16.92
N GLY A 64 -6.34 -7.56 16.76
CA GLY A 64 -7.06 -8.65 17.42
C GLY A 64 -7.08 -8.60 18.96
N ASP A 65 -5.97 -8.19 19.58
CA ASP A 65 -5.85 -8.10 21.05
C ASP A 65 -6.60 -6.91 21.68
N LYS A 66 -7.18 -5.99 20.89
CA LYS A 66 -7.94 -4.84 21.42
C LYS A 66 -9.28 -5.31 21.97
N LYS A 67 -9.63 -4.86 23.18
CA LYS A 67 -10.94 -5.15 23.79
C LYS A 67 -12.07 -4.54 22.97
N GLN A 68 -13.26 -5.13 23.02
CA GLN A 68 -14.39 -4.69 22.18
C GLN A 68 -14.77 -3.22 22.43
N ASP A 69 -14.71 -2.73 23.67
CA ASP A 69 -15.02 -1.33 23.98
C ASP A 69 -13.94 -0.38 23.48
N GLU A 70 -12.67 -0.79 23.56
CA GLU A 70 -11.56 -0.03 22.97
C GLU A 70 -11.71 0.04 21.44
N ARG A 71 -12.09 -1.07 20.80
CA ARG A 71 -12.40 -1.09 19.35
C ARG A 71 -13.51 -0.11 19.02
N ARG A 72 -14.59 -0.08 19.81
CA ARG A 72 -15.73 0.83 19.60
C ARG A 72 -15.32 2.29 19.75
N TRP A 73 -14.52 2.61 20.78
CA TRP A 73 -13.98 3.95 21.01
C TRP A 73 -13.06 4.40 19.87
N VAL A 74 -12.09 3.55 19.49
CA VAL A 74 -11.17 3.81 18.36
C VAL A 74 -11.95 4.09 17.08
N LEU A 75 -13.01 3.32 16.81
CA LEU A 75 -13.83 3.51 15.62
C LEU A 75 -14.71 4.75 15.68
N ASN A 76 -15.13 5.18 16.86
CA ASN A 76 -15.88 6.42 17.03
C ASN A 76 -14.98 7.65 16.80
N ASP A 77 -13.81 7.69 17.42
CA ASP A 77 -12.82 8.76 17.20
C ASP A 77 -12.29 8.73 15.76
N PHE A 78 -12.09 7.50 15.28
CA PHE A 78 -12.23 7.01 13.93
C PHE A 78 -13.14 7.89 13.08
N LYS A 79 -14.45 7.66 13.22
CA LYS A 79 -15.58 8.17 12.44
C LYS A 79 -15.85 9.66 12.60
N THR A 80 -15.53 10.23 13.75
CA THR A 80 -15.74 11.66 14.04
C THR A 80 -14.58 12.55 13.58
N GLY A 81 -13.43 11.96 13.22
CA GLY A 81 -12.28 12.70 12.69
C GLY A 81 -11.36 13.26 13.77
N LYS A 82 -11.64 12.98 15.04
CA LYS A 82 -10.74 13.31 16.16
C LYS A 82 -9.35 12.69 16.00
N SER A 83 -9.30 11.48 15.43
CA SER A 83 -8.06 10.80 15.07
C SER A 83 -8.18 10.24 13.66
N PRO A 84 -7.79 11.00 12.64
CA PRO A 84 -8.07 10.69 11.24
C PRO A 84 -7.17 9.62 10.62
N ILE A 85 -6.15 9.13 11.33
CA ILE A 85 -5.23 8.09 10.87
C ILE A 85 -5.47 6.82 11.69
N LEU A 86 -5.93 5.75 11.04
CA LEU A 86 -6.20 4.45 11.67
C LEU A 86 -5.25 3.38 11.15
N ILE A 87 -4.49 2.77 12.04
CA ILE A 87 -3.57 1.67 11.72
C ILE A 87 -4.28 0.37 12.05
N ALA A 88 -4.40 -0.54 11.09
CA ALA A 88 -5.24 -1.73 11.22
C ALA A 88 -4.57 -3.00 10.70
N THR A 89 -4.86 -4.13 11.35
CA THR A 89 -4.62 -5.46 10.75
C THR A 89 -5.87 -5.95 10.04
N ASP A 90 -5.70 -6.84 9.04
CA ASP A 90 -6.83 -7.38 8.26
C ASP A 90 -7.88 -8.03 9.15
N VAL A 91 -7.44 -8.92 10.05
CA VAL A 91 -8.32 -9.65 10.98
C VAL A 91 -9.18 -8.70 11.80
N ALA A 92 -8.61 -7.57 12.24
CA ALA A 92 -9.36 -6.62 13.04
C ALA A 92 -10.28 -5.73 12.21
N SER A 93 -9.94 -5.47 10.94
CA SER A 93 -10.73 -4.65 10.03
C SER A 93 -11.93 -5.39 9.40
N ARG A 94 -11.87 -6.72 9.30
CA ARG A 94 -12.99 -7.55 8.80
C ARG A 94 -14.20 -7.39 9.73
N GLY A 95 -15.37 -7.14 9.15
CA GLY A 95 -16.60 -6.87 9.89
C GLY A 95 -16.73 -5.46 10.46
N LEU A 96 -15.71 -4.59 10.32
CA LEU A 96 -15.83 -3.18 10.66
C LEU A 96 -16.44 -2.41 9.49
N ASP A 97 -17.49 -1.64 9.79
CA ASP A 97 -18.06 -0.68 8.86
C ASP A 97 -17.20 0.60 8.81
N ILE A 98 -15.98 0.43 8.30
CA ILE A 98 -15.06 1.49 7.90
C ILE A 98 -15.19 1.60 6.38
N LYS A 99 -15.98 2.57 5.92
CA LYS A 99 -16.19 2.90 4.51
C LYS A 99 -15.86 4.38 4.30
N ASN A 100 -15.66 4.76 3.05
CA ASN A 100 -15.48 6.15 2.61
C ASN A 100 -14.25 6.82 3.22
N VAL A 101 -13.13 6.09 3.32
CA VAL A 101 -11.84 6.71 3.64
C VAL A 101 -11.28 7.40 2.40
N LYS A 102 -10.60 8.52 2.57
CA LYS A 102 -9.95 9.24 1.47
C LYS A 102 -8.77 8.42 0.93
N PHE A 103 -7.93 7.94 1.84
CA PHE A 103 -6.71 7.22 1.49
C PHE A 103 -6.62 5.86 2.16
N VAL A 104 -6.20 4.87 1.38
CA VAL A 104 -5.78 3.55 1.87
C VAL A 104 -4.28 3.46 1.69
N ILE A 105 -3.55 3.05 2.73
CA ILE A 105 -2.12 2.81 2.66
C ILE A 105 -1.87 1.34 3.05
N ASN A 106 -1.39 0.54 2.12
CA ASN A 106 -0.86 -0.79 2.43
C ASN A 106 0.60 -0.63 2.83
N TYR A 107 0.85 -0.47 4.13
CA TYR A 107 2.20 -0.40 4.67
C TYR A 107 2.91 -1.75 4.51
N ASP A 108 2.18 -2.82 4.80
CA ASP A 108 2.57 -4.19 4.46
C ASP A 108 1.66 -4.70 3.35
N PHE A 109 2.25 -5.19 2.26
CA PHE A 109 1.48 -5.86 1.22
C PHE A 109 0.80 -7.11 1.80
N PRO A 110 -0.51 -7.31 1.57
CA PRO A 110 -1.23 -8.46 2.13
C PRO A 110 -0.67 -9.77 1.60
N ASN A 111 -0.82 -10.85 2.38
CA ASN A 111 -0.34 -12.17 1.98
C ASN A 111 -1.23 -12.85 0.92
N GLN A 112 -2.44 -12.35 0.68
CA GLN A 112 -3.40 -12.84 -0.29
C GLN A 112 -3.94 -11.67 -1.12
N ILE A 113 -4.19 -11.90 -2.41
CA ILE A 113 -4.57 -10.83 -3.33
C ILE A 113 -6.02 -10.36 -3.10
N GLU A 114 -6.88 -11.23 -2.59
CA GLU A 114 -8.27 -10.91 -2.22
C GLU A 114 -8.31 -9.86 -1.10
N ASP A 115 -7.38 -9.96 -0.14
CA ASP A 115 -7.25 -8.98 0.93
C ASP A 115 -6.80 -7.63 0.38
N TYR A 116 -5.91 -7.59 -0.61
CA TYR A 116 -5.56 -6.36 -1.31
C TYR A 116 -6.79 -5.68 -1.91
N VAL A 117 -7.62 -6.43 -2.64
CA VAL A 117 -8.87 -5.92 -3.25
C VAL A 117 -9.83 -5.40 -2.19
N HIS A 118 -10.00 -6.11 -1.07
CA HIS A 118 -10.86 -5.69 0.04
C HIS A 118 -10.37 -4.41 0.73
N ARG A 119 -9.04 -4.25 0.89
CA ARG A 119 -8.42 -3.07 1.48
C ARG A 119 -8.62 -1.84 0.60
N ILE A 120 -8.29 -1.94 -0.70
CA ILE A 120 -8.46 -0.80 -1.61
C ILE A 120 -9.93 -0.46 -1.84
N GLY A 121 -10.84 -1.43 -1.69
CA GLY A 121 -12.29 -1.20 -1.75
C GLY A 121 -12.86 -0.32 -0.62
N ARG A 122 -12.03 0.15 0.31
CA ARG A 122 -12.39 1.10 1.39
C ARG A 122 -12.38 2.56 0.93
N THR A 123 -11.67 2.87 -0.17
CA THR A 123 -11.61 4.20 -0.78
C THR A 123 -12.36 4.25 -2.12
N GLY A 124 -12.58 5.45 -2.67
CA GLY A 124 -13.08 5.67 -4.04
C GLY A 124 -14.51 5.18 -4.28
N ARG A 125 -15.45 5.46 -3.36
CA ARG A 125 -16.87 5.13 -3.51
C ARG A 125 -17.69 6.39 -3.79
N ALA A 126 -18.77 6.25 -4.57
CA ALA A 126 -19.80 7.26 -4.80
C ALA A 126 -19.28 8.62 -5.36
N GLY A 127 -18.43 8.57 -6.39
CA GLY A 127 -17.91 9.78 -7.06
C GLY A 127 -16.84 10.55 -6.28
N ALA A 128 -16.45 10.11 -5.08
CA ALA A 128 -15.40 10.76 -4.30
C ALA A 128 -13.99 10.36 -4.77
N HIS A 129 -13.13 11.34 -5.05
CA HIS A 129 -11.72 11.11 -5.39
C HIS A 129 -10.97 10.50 -4.20
N GLY A 130 -10.68 9.20 -4.28
CA GLY A 130 -9.87 8.47 -3.30
C GLY A 130 -8.61 7.90 -3.95
N ALA A 131 -7.61 7.55 -3.13
CA ALA A 131 -6.41 6.88 -3.63
C ALA A 131 -5.93 5.76 -2.70
N SER A 132 -5.23 4.79 -3.26
CA SER A 132 -4.52 3.76 -2.53
C SER A 132 -3.03 3.83 -2.81
N PHE A 133 -2.23 3.85 -1.74
CA PHE A 133 -0.78 3.73 -1.79
C PHE A 133 -0.36 2.36 -1.28
N THR A 134 0.59 1.72 -1.95
CA THR A 134 1.01 0.36 -1.60
C THR A 134 2.53 0.29 -1.56
N PHE A 135 3.07 -0.06 -0.40
CA PHE A 135 4.49 -0.34 -0.27
C PHE A 135 4.76 -1.77 -0.76
N LEU A 136 5.76 -1.90 -1.64
CA LEU A 136 6.19 -3.18 -2.20
C LEU A 136 7.65 -3.42 -1.84
N THR A 137 7.87 -4.54 -1.16
CA THR A 137 9.18 -5.07 -0.77
C THR A 137 9.50 -6.31 -1.60
N SER A 138 10.79 -6.64 -1.71
CA SER A 138 11.28 -7.73 -2.57
C SER A 138 10.74 -9.12 -2.22
N ASP A 139 10.43 -9.37 -0.96
CA ASP A 139 9.85 -10.62 -0.47
C ASP A 139 8.42 -10.86 -0.97
N LYS A 140 7.68 -9.80 -1.32
CA LYS A 140 6.30 -9.87 -1.81
C LYS A 140 6.20 -9.95 -3.34
N TYR A 141 7.32 -10.06 -4.05
CA TYR A 141 7.35 -10.11 -5.53
C TYR A 141 6.61 -11.31 -6.13
N ARG A 142 6.45 -12.42 -5.39
CA ARG A 142 5.60 -13.54 -5.85
C ARG A 142 4.14 -13.11 -6.06
N LEU A 143 3.62 -12.25 -5.19
CA LEU A 143 2.25 -11.74 -5.28
C LEU A 143 2.13 -10.60 -6.31
N ALA A 144 3.24 -9.97 -6.70
CA ALA A 144 3.23 -8.96 -7.76
C ALA A 144 2.70 -9.53 -9.09
N LYS A 145 2.91 -10.83 -9.37
CA LYS A 145 2.36 -11.47 -10.57
C LYS A 145 0.82 -11.53 -10.56
N GLU A 146 0.23 -11.89 -9.43
CA GLU A 146 -1.22 -11.92 -9.25
C GLU A 146 -1.80 -10.51 -9.31
N LEU A 147 -1.11 -9.54 -8.70
CA LEU A 147 -1.47 -8.14 -8.79
C LEU A 147 -1.48 -7.61 -10.23
N VAL A 148 -0.44 -7.91 -11.03
CA VAL A 148 -0.39 -7.53 -12.46
C VAL A 148 -1.55 -8.14 -13.23
N LYS A 149 -1.89 -9.40 -12.94
CA LYS A 149 -3.04 -10.08 -13.56
C LYS A 149 -4.35 -9.32 -13.28
N ILE A 150 -4.62 -8.99 -12.02
CA ILE A 150 -5.83 -8.25 -11.63
C ILE A 150 -5.86 -6.85 -12.25
N LEU A 151 -4.73 -6.14 -12.26
CA LEU A 151 -4.64 -4.82 -12.88
C LEU A 151 -4.96 -4.88 -14.37
N ARG A 152 -4.44 -5.90 -15.07
CA ARG A 152 -4.74 -6.13 -16.48
C ARG A 152 -6.20 -6.46 -16.74
N GLU A 153 -6.78 -7.36 -15.95
CA GLU A 153 -8.21 -7.73 -16.03
C GLU A 153 -9.14 -6.56 -15.69
N SER A 154 -8.66 -5.60 -14.89
CA SER A 154 -9.41 -4.39 -14.50
C SER A 154 -9.08 -3.17 -15.38
N GLU A 155 -8.34 -3.37 -16.48
CA GLU A 155 -7.91 -2.32 -17.41
C GLU A 155 -7.19 -1.13 -16.73
N GLN A 156 -6.51 -1.41 -15.61
CA GLN A 156 -5.74 -0.40 -14.88
C GLN A 156 -4.33 -0.28 -15.46
N PRO A 157 -3.72 0.92 -15.43
CA PRO A 157 -2.34 1.09 -15.84
C PRO A 157 -1.41 0.25 -14.94
N ILE A 158 -0.53 -0.52 -15.57
CA ILE A 158 0.45 -1.35 -14.87
C ILE A 158 1.78 -0.59 -14.83
N PRO A 159 2.36 -0.31 -13.65
CA PRO A 159 3.66 0.32 -13.57
C PRO A 159 4.74 -0.56 -14.24
N PRO A 160 5.63 0.00 -15.08
CA PRO A 160 6.65 -0.79 -15.78
C PRO A 160 7.58 -1.58 -14.84
N GLN A 161 7.85 -1.05 -13.64
CA GLN A 161 8.63 -1.76 -12.61
C GLN A 161 7.89 -3.00 -12.11
N LEU A 162 6.57 -2.92 -11.91
CA LEU A 162 5.75 -4.03 -11.43
C LEU A 162 5.70 -5.15 -12.47
N GLU A 163 5.55 -4.76 -13.73
CA GLU A 163 5.56 -5.67 -14.86
C GLU A 163 6.90 -6.42 -14.97
N LYS A 164 8.05 -5.72 -14.89
CA LYS A 164 9.38 -6.34 -14.88
C LYS A 164 9.56 -7.35 -13.75
N ILE A 165 9.12 -7.01 -12.54
CA ILE A 165 9.17 -7.90 -11.38
C ILE A 165 8.35 -9.17 -11.65
N SER A 166 7.13 -9.02 -12.18
CA SER A 166 6.25 -10.15 -12.49
C SER A 166 6.86 -11.15 -13.47
N PHE A 167 7.63 -10.68 -14.46
CA PHE A 167 8.35 -11.54 -15.41
C PHE A 167 9.57 -12.22 -14.80
N SER A 168 10.27 -11.54 -13.88
CA SER A 168 11.51 -12.03 -13.28
C SER A 168 11.26 -13.17 -12.29
N THR A 169 10.12 -13.18 -11.59
CA THR A 169 9.73 -14.25 -10.66
C THR A 169 9.25 -15.52 -11.37
N GLY A 170 8.98 -15.48 -12.69
CA GLY A 170 8.45 -16.61 -13.46
C GLY A 170 9.49 -17.60 -14.03
N ASN A 171 10.78 -17.29 -13.99
CA ASN A 171 11.81 -18.06 -14.72
C ASN A 171 12.68 -19.00 -13.87
N SER A 172 12.38 -19.16 -12.57
CA SER A 172 13.20 -19.99 -11.67
C SER A 172 12.78 -21.47 -11.59
N GLN A 173 11.79 -21.93 -12.37
CA GLN A 173 11.26 -23.30 -12.26
C GLN A 173 11.33 -24.14 -13.55
N ARG A 174 12.06 -23.70 -14.58
CA ARG A 174 12.39 -24.54 -15.74
C ARG A 174 13.83 -24.30 -16.20
N ARG A 175 14.80 -24.93 -15.52
CA ARG A 175 16.15 -25.07 -16.08
C ARG A 175 16.45 -26.55 -16.30
N ASN A 176 16.25 -26.96 -17.55
CA ASN A 176 16.88 -28.13 -18.16
C ASN A 176 18.40 -27.84 -18.19
N PRO A 177 19.30 -28.74 -17.73
CA PRO A 177 20.72 -28.41 -17.51
C PRO A 177 21.59 -28.40 -18.77
N TYR A 178 21.03 -28.62 -19.96
CA TYR A 178 21.77 -28.56 -21.22
C TYR A 178 21.53 -27.22 -21.91
N TYR A 179 22.58 -26.40 -21.97
CA TYR A 179 22.84 -25.18 -22.76
C TYR A 179 23.43 -24.07 -21.89
N SER A 180 24.71 -24.25 -21.58
CA SER A 180 25.64 -23.16 -21.32
C SER A 180 26.13 -22.65 -22.67
N TYR A 181 25.87 -21.39 -23.02
CA TYR A 181 26.84 -20.53 -23.69
C TYR A 181 26.33 -19.08 -23.67
N GLY A 182 27.09 -18.21 -23.01
CA GLY A 182 27.06 -16.76 -23.21
C GLY A 182 25.91 -16.00 -22.55
N ARG A 183 26.11 -15.55 -21.30
CA ARG A 183 25.57 -14.22 -20.95
C ARG A 183 26.40 -13.51 -19.89
N SER A 184 26.95 -12.39 -20.35
CA SER A 184 27.65 -11.34 -19.63
C SER A 184 27.14 -11.10 -18.21
N GLY A 185 28.09 -10.96 -17.28
CA GLY A 185 27.84 -10.77 -15.86
C GLY A 185 27.02 -9.52 -15.59
N TYR A 186 25.83 -9.72 -15.01
CA TYR A 186 25.07 -8.64 -14.40
C TYR A 186 25.60 -8.40 -12.99
N ASN A 187 26.36 -7.31 -12.87
CA ASN A 187 26.84 -6.78 -11.61
C ASN A 187 25.64 -6.35 -10.75
N SER A 188 25.48 -6.98 -9.59
CA SER A 188 24.38 -6.84 -8.63
C SER A 188 24.34 -5.49 -7.89
N ASN A 189 25.15 -4.51 -8.31
CA ASN A 189 25.40 -3.28 -7.56
C ASN A 189 24.82 -2.02 -8.22
N ASN A 190 23.83 -2.13 -9.12
CA ASN A 190 23.21 -0.94 -9.71
C ASN A 190 21.69 -1.11 -9.88
N PHE A 191 20.95 -0.88 -8.79
CA PHE A 191 19.55 -0.44 -8.85
C PHE A 191 19.46 1.06 -8.51
N PRO A 192 19.70 1.99 -9.46
CA PRO A 192 19.32 3.36 -9.25
C PRO A 192 18.02 3.63 -10.00
N LEU A 193 16.87 3.43 -9.34
CA LEU A 193 15.67 4.26 -9.53
C LEU A 193 14.87 4.23 -8.22
N ILE A 194 15.48 4.77 -7.17
CA ILE A 194 14.75 5.29 -6.02
C ILE A 194 13.92 6.45 -6.58
N ILE A 195 12.59 6.30 -6.68
CA ILE A 195 11.73 7.48 -6.75
C ILE A 195 11.86 8.12 -5.37
N ARG A 196 12.87 9.02 -5.24
CA ARG A 196 13.04 9.78 -4.01
C ARG A 196 11.75 10.54 -3.80
N ILE A 197 11.17 10.37 -2.62
CA ILE A 197 9.95 11.05 -2.19
C ILE A 197 10.07 12.55 -2.53
N SER A 198 11.26 13.16 -2.46
CA SER A 198 11.52 14.55 -2.80
C SER A 198 10.97 15.05 -4.16
N ASN A 199 10.74 14.21 -5.17
CA ASN A 199 10.28 14.66 -6.51
C ASN A 199 8.82 14.37 -6.86
N ILE A 200 8.01 13.84 -5.93
CA ILE A 200 6.56 13.69 -6.17
C ILE A 200 5.89 15.04 -5.84
N SER A 201 5.87 15.94 -6.82
CA SER A 201 4.88 17.02 -6.84
C SER A 201 3.49 16.38 -6.89
N LEU A 202 2.54 16.87 -6.09
CA LEU A 202 1.13 16.50 -6.21
C LEU A 202 0.58 16.74 -7.63
N SER A 203 1.22 17.61 -8.42
CA SER A 203 0.93 17.80 -9.85
C SER A 203 1.42 16.68 -10.76
N HIS A 204 2.37 15.83 -10.32
CA HIS A 204 2.87 14.69 -11.10
C HIS A 204 2.09 13.39 -10.86
N ILE A 205 1.15 13.39 -9.91
CA ILE A 205 0.11 12.35 -9.83
C ILE A 205 -0.79 12.38 -11.09
N HIS A 206 -0.80 13.49 -11.84
CA HIS A 206 -1.45 13.57 -13.15
C HIS A 206 -0.80 12.73 -14.26
N ILE A 207 0.40 12.14 -14.06
CA ILE A 207 1.11 11.45 -15.17
C ILE A 207 0.58 10.03 -15.44
N TYR A 208 -0.31 9.48 -14.61
CA TYR A 208 -1.12 8.31 -14.96
C TYR A 208 -2.61 8.64 -15.11
N ILE A 209 -2.94 9.90 -15.38
CA ILE A 209 -4.25 10.29 -15.92
C ILE A 209 -4.11 10.25 -17.45
N VAL A 210 -4.29 9.06 -18.03
CA VAL A 210 -4.71 8.99 -19.44
C VAL A 210 -6.23 8.90 -19.40
N CYS A 211 -6.87 10.00 -19.79
CA CYS A 211 -8.26 10.01 -20.20
C CYS A 211 -8.47 8.98 -21.31
N LEU A 212 -9.42 8.08 -21.11
CA LEU A 212 -10.40 7.72 -22.12
C LEU A 212 -11.77 8.00 -21.54
#